data_AF-A0A2V8R5P0-F1
#
_entry.id   AF-A0A2V8R5P0-F1
#
_cell.length_a   1.000
_cell.length_b   1.000
_cell.length_c   1.000
_cell.angle_alpha   90.00
_cell.angle_beta   90.00
_cell.angle_gamma   90.00
#
_symmetry.space_group_name_H-M   'P 1'
#
loop_
_entity.id
_entity.type
_entity.pdbx_description
1 polymer ?
#
loop_
_entity_poly.entity_id
_entity_poly.type
_entity_poly.pdbx_seq_one_letter_code
_entity_poly.pdbx_strand_id
1 'polypeptide(L)'
;MTPKSRRRKPATSARKRLWRARPINMKRQGRRPRFKTPLTEARNLAARFARRPLKLLPPTARFLLGFLALAALTTLLLASTRPAQTSAEVYQEGDVVRAAVVSPADITAVDARETERRRETARREMPPVWNFDAWQIEDAAQTFRASWAALKQQSEARGGGNSNQTNGNANSQREHAEPVWPGAVGDRPAITRAVAAHGFDAGALESLTRMIREAGGGYVYDEREESHVSPEIRVVDVHSGTQAVVSTSQSQFIPLAAARERLRGRISELTGWKLAEREALASAMLPLLRPNIAYNDGATEAARVAAVEAVPRVVVVLKRNQVLAREGDTVTAPMLGQFAALREYSHTERRPQLFIGLFLFACALYWAAWRFTEYRSTTRT
;
A
#
# COMPACT_ATOMS: atom_id res chain seq x y z
N MET A 1 -72.01 -103.33 26.48
CA MET A 1 -71.86 -103.82 27.87
C MET A 1 -70.37 -103.83 28.25
N THR A 2 -70.09 -103.54 29.50
CA THR A 2 -68.79 -103.64 30.21
C THR A 2 -68.39 -105.12 30.44
N PRO A 3 -67.25 -105.44 31.11
CA PRO A 3 -65.88 -104.95 30.92
C PRO A 3 -64.85 -106.13 30.99
N LYS A 4 -63.54 -105.85 30.85
CA LYS A 4 -62.54 -106.29 31.89
C LYS A 4 -61.12 -105.76 31.67
N SER A 5 -60.50 -105.39 32.77
CA SER A 5 -59.07 -105.13 32.90
C SER A 5 -58.30 -106.40 33.26
N ARG A 6 -56.98 -106.43 33.02
CA ARG A 6 -55.99 -106.72 34.08
C ARG A 6 -54.53 -106.48 33.65
N ARG A 7 -53.74 -105.98 34.61
CA ARG A 7 -52.27 -105.84 34.57
C ARG A 7 -51.57 -107.21 34.48
N ARG A 8 -50.32 -107.23 33.97
CA ARG A 8 -49.16 -107.89 34.62
C ARG A 8 -47.79 -107.47 34.02
N LYS A 9 -46.90 -106.96 34.88
CA LYS A 9 -45.44 -107.19 34.86
C LYS A 9 -45.17 -108.49 35.70
N PRO A 10 -43.95 -109.06 35.86
CA PRO A 10 -42.59 -108.53 35.61
C PRO A 10 -41.53 -109.56 35.09
N ALA A 11 -40.25 -109.20 35.26
CA ALA A 11 -39.04 -110.06 35.39
C ALA A 11 -38.33 -110.58 34.11
N THR A 12 -37.02 -110.89 34.07
CA THR A 12 -35.77 -110.44 34.78
C THR A 12 -34.56 -111.04 34.02
N SER A 13 -33.33 -110.52 34.24
CA SER A 13 -32.01 -111.06 33.81
C SER A 13 -31.51 -110.60 32.41
N ALA A 14 -30.20 -110.57 32.11
CA ALA A 14 -29.03 -111.09 32.86
C ALA A 14 -27.78 -110.17 32.78
N ARG A 15 -26.80 -110.45 33.64
CA ARG A 15 -25.51 -109.72 33.79
C ARG A 15 -24.53 -109.97 32.63
N LYS A 16 -23.58 -109.04 32.42
CA LYS A 16 -22.13 -109.31 32.64
C LYS A 16 -21.32 -108.00 32.79
N ARG A 17 -20.33 -108.03 33.69
CA ARG A 17 -19.31 -106.98 33.90
C ARG A 17 -17.99 -107.42 33.25
N LEU A 18 -17.12 -106.49 32.87
CA LEU A 18 -15.65 -106.43 33.12
C LEU A 18 -15.11 -105.09 32.52
N TRP A 19 -14.10 -104.38 33.04
CA TRP A 19 -13.48 -104.51 34.37
C TRP A 19 -12.98 -103.20 35.03
N ARG A 20 -11.80 -102.66 34.65
CA ARG A 20 -11.03 -101.63 35.39
C ARG A 20 -10.02 -100.89 34.50
N ALA A 21 -9.86 -99.57 34.72
CA ALA A 21 -8.55 -98.90 34.89
C ALA A 21 -8.75 -97.45 35.42
N ARG A 22 -7.89 -97.00 36.35
CA ARG A 22 -7.70 -95.58 36.73
C ARG A 22 -6.25 -95.20 36.36
N PRO A 23 -5.98 -93.95 35.99
CA PRO A 23 -4.84 -93.28 36.62
C PRO A 23 -5.04 -91.79 36.99
N ILE A 24 -4.57 -91.47 38.20
CA ILE A 24 -3.69 -90.33 38.55
C ILE A 24 -4.18 -88.89 38.24
N ASN A 25 -4.42 -88.15 39.31
CA ASN A 25 -4.62 -86.70 39.35
C ASN A 25 -3.26 -85.99 39.54
N MET A 26 -2.80 -85.20 38.56
CA MET A 26 -1.55 -84.42 38.64
C MET A 26 -1.82 -82.91 38.63
N LYS A 27 -1.56 -82.26 39.78
CA LYS A 27 -1.51 -80.80 39.91
C LYS A 27 -0.42 -80.24 38.98
N ARG A 28 -0.77 -79.35 38.04
CA ARG A 28 0.21 -78.56 37.26
C ARG A 28 0.51 -77.24 37.97
N GLN A 29 1.78 -77.02 38.30
CA GLN A 29 2.27 -75.78 38.92
C GLN A 29 2.44 -74.64 37.89
N GLY A 30 2.41 -73.39 38.40
CA GLY A 30 3.28 -72.29 37.96
C GLY A 30 3.18 -71.78 36.52
N ARG A 31 2.37 -70.74 36.28
CA ARG A 31 2.55 -69.85 35.13
C ARG A 31 3.67 -68.85 35.42
N ARG A 32 4.81 -68.94 34.72
CA ARG A 32 5.90 -67.93 34.79
C ARG A 32 5.43 -66.59 34.17
N PRO A 33 5.84 -65.42 34.72
CA PRO A 33 5.57 -64.13 34.09
C PRO A 33 6.40 -63.97 32.81
N ARG A 34 5.79 -63.40 31.76
CA ARG A 34 6.50 -63.01 30.53
C ARG A 34 6.86 -61.52 30.61
N PHE A 35 8.16 -61.23 30.63
CA PHE A 35 8.67 -59.88 30.46
C PHE A 35 8.24 -59.31 29.10
N LYS A 36 7.87 -58.03 29.07
CA LYS A 36 7.53 -57.28 27.85
C LYS A 36 8.47 -56.09 27.75
N THR A 37 8.92 -55.78 26.54
CA THR A 37 9.80 -54.63 26.27
C THR A 37 8.97 -53.36 26.02
N PRO A 38 9.47 -52.16 26.39
CA PRO A 38 8.71 -50.92 26.31
C PRO A 38 8.20 -50.60 24.90
N LEU A 39 8.98 -50.94 23.86
CA LEU A 39 8.56 -50.82 22.45
C LEU A 39 7.36 -51.72 22.09
N THR A 40 7.29 -52.94 22.64
CA THR A 40 6.09 -53.79 22.44
C THR A 40 4.90 -53.30 23.26
N GLU A 41 5.12 -52.62 24.38
CA GLU A 41 4.06 -52.01 25.18
C GLU A 41 3.48 -50.78 24.47
N ALA A 42 4.32 -49.87 23.98
CA ALA A 42 3.92 -48.70 23.18
C ALA A 42 3.15 -49.09 21.92
N ARG A 43 3.64 -50.07 21.13
CA ARG A 43 2.92 -50.59 19.95
C ARG A 43 1.54 -51.15 20.32
N ASN A 44 1.44 -51.86 21.45
CA ASN A 44 0.18 -52.39 21.93
C ASN A 44 -0.74 -51.32 22.55
N LEU A 45 -0.20 -50.21 23.06
CA LEU A 45 -0.98 -49.06 23.54
C LEU A 45 -1.58 -48.28 22.37
N ALA A 46 -0.79 -47.97 21.33
CA ALA A 46 -1.27 -47.35 20.10
C ALA A 46 -2.34 -48.22 19.43
N ALA A 47 -2.11 -49.53 19.30
CA ALA A 47 -3.11 -50.47 18.80
C ALA A 47 -4.36 -50.59 19.69
N ARG A 48 -4.28 -50.29 20.99
CA ARG A 48 -5.45 -50.22 21.89
C ARG A 48 -6.19 -48.88 21.77
N PHE A 49 -5.49 -47.77 21.61
CA PHE A 49 -6.11 -46.45 21.43
C PHE A 49 -6.85 -46.37 20.09
N ALA A 50 -6.21 -46.77 18.98
CA ALA A 50 -6.86 -46.84 17.66
C ALA A 50 -8.07 -47.81 17.64
N ARG A 51 -8.06 -48.87 18.46
CA ARG A 51 -9.16 -49.85 18.56
C ARG A 51 -10.20 -49.55 19.64
N ARG A 52 -10.04 -48.49 20.44
CA ARG A 52 -10.99 -48.10 21.50
C ARG A 52 -12.30 -47.50 20.96
N PRO A 53 -12.31 -46.48 20.08
CA PRO A 53 -13.55 -46.02 19.45
C PRO A 53 -14.15 -47.11 18.56
N LEU A 54 -13.30 -47.91 17.90
CA LEU A 54 -13.71 -48.99 17.02
C LEU A 54 -14.40 -50.18 17.74
N LYS A 55 -14.45 -50.22 19.08
CA LYS A 55 -15.02 -51.36 19.84
C LYS A 55 -16.41 -51.13 20.43
N LEU A 56 -16.91 -49.89 20.43
CA LEU A 56 -18.26 -49.55 20.90
C LEU A 56 -19.33 -49.67 19.80
N LEU A 57 -18.91 -49.73 18.53
CA LEU A 57 -19.79 -49.89 17.38
C LEU A 57 -20.11 -51.37 17.13
N PRO A 58 -21.32 -51.75 16.66
CA PRO A 58 -21.63 -53.13 16.25
C PRO A 58 -20.74 -53.59 15.08
N PRO A 59 -20.61 -54.91 14.83
CA PRO A 59 -19.70 -55.44 13.80
C PRO A 59 -19.96 -54.85 12.40
N THR A 60 -21.23 -54.68 12.06
CA THR A 60 -21.72 -54.04 10.83
C THR A 60 -21.28 -52.58 10.71
N ALA A 61 -21.39 -51.80 11.79
CA ALA A 61 -21.00 -50.39 11.80
C ALA A 61 -19.47 -50.20 11.67
N ARG A 62 -18.64 -51.13 12.17
CA ARG A 62 -17.18 -51.08 11.95
C ARG A 62 -16.81 -51.30 10.48
N PHE A 63 -17.52 -52.22 9.82
CA PHE A 63 -17.36 -52.46 8.39
C PHE A 63 -17.80 -51.24 7.57
N LEU A 64 -18.98 -50.68 7.86
CA LEU A 64 -19.49 -49.45 7.24
C LEU A 64 -18.55 -48.24 7.43
N LEU A 65 -17.95 -48.08 8.62
CA LEU A 65 -17.04 -46.96 8.90
C LEU A 65 -15.69 -47.14 8.18
N GLY A 66 -15.17 -48.37 8.09
CA GLY A 66 -13.99 -48.68 7.27
C GLY A 66 -14.24 -48.53 5.76
N PHE A 67 -15.44 -48.91 5.29
CA PHE A 67 -15.93 -48.70 3.93
C PHE A 67 -16.00 -47.21 3.58
N LEU A 68 -16.57 -46.39 4.46
CA LEU A 68 -16.75 -44.95 4.22
C LEU A 68 -15.39 -44.24 4.24
N ALA A 69 -14.48 -44.64 5.14
CA ALA A 69 -13.09 -44.18 5.15
C ALA A 69 -12.34 -44.56 3.85
N LEU A 70 -12.54 -45.77 3.33
CA LEU A 70 -11.92 -46.20 2.07
C LEU A 70 -12.49 -45.44 0.86
N ALA A 71 -13.81 -45.26 0.78
CA ALA A 71 -14.46 -44.48 -0.28
C ALA A 71 -14.07 -42.99 -0.24
N ALA A 72 -13.93 -42.42 0.96
CA ALA A 72 -13.38 -41.08 1.16
C ALA A 72 -11.91 -41.00 0.71
N LEU A 73 -11.09 -42.00 1.06
CA LEU A 73 -9.68 -42.08 0.66
C LEU A 73 -9.53 -42.22 -0.86
N THR A 74 -10.33 -43.06 -1.52
CA THR A 74 -10.30 -43.19 -3.00
C THR A 74 -10.79 -41.93 -3.68
N THR A 75 -11.81 -41.26 -3.13
CA THR A 75 -12.28 -39.97 -3.66
C THR A 75 -11.21 -38.89 -3.49
N LEU A 76 -10.52 -38.85 -2.35
CA LEU A 76 -9.42 -37.92 -2.09
C LEU A 76 -8.22 -38.19 -3.00
N LEU A 77 -7.88 -39.47 -3.22
CA LEU A 77 -6.86 -39.89 -4.19
C LEU A 77 -7.24 -39.42 -5.59
N LEU A 78 -8.43 -39.76 -6.10
CA LEU A 78 -8.86 -39.32 -7.43
C LEU A 78 -8.99 -37.78 -7.55
N ALA A 79 -9.31 -37.08 -6.46
CA ALA A 79 -9.30 -35.63 -6.41
C ALA A 79 -7.87 -35.06 -6.51
N SER A 80 -6.91 -35.71 -5.85
CA SER A 80 -5.49 -35.32 -5.89
C SER A 80 -4.77 -35.73 -7.19
N THR A 81 -5.21 -36.79 -7.86
CA THR A 81 -4.62 -37.28 -9.12
C THR A 81 -5.27 -36.70 -10.37
N ARG A 82 -6.30 -35.84 -10.26
CA ARG A 82 -6.61 -34.94 -11.36
C ARG A 82 -5.39 -34.05 -11.53
N PRO A 83 -4.70 -34.06 -12.68
CA PRO A 83 -3.68 -33.06 -12.92
C PRO A 83 -4.38 -31.71 -12.81
N ALA A 84 -3.96 -30.90 -11.83
CA ALA A 84 -4.35 -29.51 -11.79
C ALA A 84 -3.91 -28.94 -13.12
N GLN A 85 -4.88 -28.63 -14.01
CA GLN A 85 -4.57 -28.26 -15.39
C GLN A 85 -3.57 -27.11 -15.32
N THR A 86 -2.41 -27.34 -15.92
CA THR A 86 -1.16 -26.63 -15.63
C THR A 86 -1.26 -25.20 -16.15
N SER A 87 -1.76 -24.31 -15.30
CA SER A 87 -2.03 -22.91 -15.65
C SER A 87 -1.93 -21.94 -14.46
N ALA A 88 -1.38 -22.40 -13.33
CA ALA A 88 -1.26 -21.62 -12.09
C ALA A 88 0.14 -21.65 -11.46
N GLU A 89 1.19 -22.06 -12.19
CA GLU A 89 2.56 -21.75 -11.77
C GLU A 89 2.71 -20.22 -11.62
N VAL A 90 3.44 -19.77 -10.59
CA VAL A 90 3.70 -18.34 -10.37
C VAL A 90 4.88 -17.95 -11.26
N TYR A 91 4.58 -17.64 -12.52
CA TYR A 91 5.58 -17.07 -13.42
C TYR A 91 5.93 -15.64 -13.02
N GLN A 92 7.22 -15.33 -13.08
CA GLN A 92 7.79 -14.00 -12.96
C GLN A 92 8.23 -13.50 -14.33
N GLU A 93 8.54 -12.20 -14.45
CA GLU A 93 9.04 -11.65 -15.70
C GLU A 93 10.42 -12.21 -16.02
N GLY A 94 10.63 -12.69 -17.25
CA GLY A 94 11.86 -13.38 -17.66
C GLY A 94 11.90 -14.89 -17.39
N ASP A 95 10.92 -15.47 -16.70
CA ASP A 95 10.78 -16.94 -16.63
C ASP A 95 10.53 -17.53 -18.03
N VAL A 96 10.91 -18.79 -18.23
CA VAL A 96 10.57 -19.55 -19.44
C VAL A 96 9.32 -20.39 -19.18
N VAL A 97 8.33 -20.29 -20.06
CA VAL A 97 7.07 -21.03 -19.98
C VAL A 97 7.31 -22.53 -20.18
N ARG A 98 6.94 -23.33 -19.18
CA ARG A 98 7.20 -24.78 -19.13
C ARG A 98 6.18 -25.66 -19.86
N ALA A 99 5.01 -25.10 -20.19
CA ALA A 99 3.94 -25.76 -20.90
C ALA A 99 3.05 -24.71 -21.56
N ALA A 100 2.51 -24.99 -22.74
CA ALA A 100 1.66 -24.02 -23.45
C ALA A 100 0.45 -23.58 -22.60
N VAL A 101 0.34 -22.28 -22.35
CA VAL A 101 -0.74 -21.68 -21.57
C VAL A 101 -1.85 -21.24 -22.52
N VAL A 102 -3.01 -21.87 -22.39
CA VAL A 102 -4.17 -21.67 -23.26
C VAL A 102 -5.39 -21.29 -22.43
N SER A 103 -6.14 -20.26 -22.81
CA SER A 103 -7.34 -19.86 -22.09
C SER A 103 -8.47 -20.89 -22.25
N PRO A 104 -9.08 -21.41 -21.16
CA PRO A 104 -10.11 -22.45 -21.22
C PRO A 104 -11.50 -21.90 -21.62
N ALA A 105 -11.71 -20.59 -21.45
CA ALA A 105 -12.99 -19.91 -21.61
C ALA A 105 -12.79 -18.46 -22.09
N ASP A 106 -13.90 -17.77 -22.36
CA ASP A 106 -13.90 -16.31 -22.51
C ASP A 106 -13.83 -15.70 -21.10
N ILE A 107 -12.70 -15.07 -20.78
CA ILE A 107 -12.43 -14.48 -19.46
C ILE A 107 -12.27 -12.97 -19.64
N THR A 108 -13.07 -12.19 -18.91
CA THR A 108 -12.89 -10.73 -18.80
C THR A 108 -12.48 -10.41 -17.37
N ALA A 109 -11.29 -9.86 -17.18
CA ALA A 109 -10.73 -9.54 -15.88
C ALA A 109 -10.03 -8.18 -15.90
N VAL A 110 -9.97 -7.52 -14.75
CA VAL A 110 -9.17 -6.30 -14.60
C VAL A 110 -7.71 -6.69 -14.41
N ASP A 111 -6.81 -6.14 -15.21
CA ASP A 111 -5.37 -6.27 -14.98
C ASP A 111 -4.96 -5.28 -13.89
N ALA A 112 -4.89 -5.79 -12.66
CA ALA A 112 -4.45 -5.01 -11.52
C ALA A 112 -3.00 -4.54 -11.65
N ARG A 113 -2.11 -5.29 -12.32
CA ARG A 113 -0.69 -4.92 -12.46
C ARG A 113 -0.50 -3.77 -13.45
N GLU A 114 -1.08 -3.88 -14.64
CA GLU A 114 -0.99 -2.83 -15.65
C GLU A 114 -1.78 -1.58 -15.24
N THR A 115 -2.91 -1.74 -14.54
CA THR A 115 -3.63 -0.60 -13.94
C THR A 115 -2.76 0.10 -12.89
N GLU A 116 -2.12 -0.64 -11.99
CA GLU A 116 -1.29 -0.03 -10.93
C GLU A 116 -0.01 0.59 -11.49
N ARG A 117 0.59 -0.02 -12.52
CA ARG A 117 1.71 0.58 -13.27
C ARG A 117 1.33 1.94 -13.87
N ARG A 118 0.14 2.05 -14.49
CA ARG A 118 -0.36 3.32 -15.06
C ARG A 118 -0.70 4.37 -14.00
N ARG A 119 -1.17 3.92 -12.83
CA ARG A 119 -1.36 4.80 -11.67
C ARG A 119 -0.04 5.32 -11.13
N GLU A 120 0.97 4.45 -11.06
CA GLU A 120 2.29 4.87 -10.60
C GLU A 120 2.95 5.84 -11.58
N THR A 121 2.85 5.63 -12.90
CA THR A 121 3.31 6.63 -13.88
C THR A 121 2.53 7.93 -13.76
N ALA A 122 1.20 7.90 -13.69
CA ALA A 122 0.39 9.10 -13.49
C ALA A 122 0.72 9.85 -12.17
N ARG A 123 1.05 9.12 -11.10
CA ARG A 123 1.49 9.71 -9.83
C ARG A 123 2.87 10.37 -9.95
N ARG A 124 3.81 9.75 -10.66
CA ARG A 124 5.19 10.26 -10.86
C ARG A 124 5.24 11.44 -11.83
N GLU A 125 4.46 11.39 -12.90
CA GLU A 125 4.39 12.41 -13.96
C GLU A 125 3.58 13.65 -13.53
N MET A 126 2.77 13.57 -12.47
CA MET A 126 2.05 14.73 -11.94
C MET A 126 3.05 15.79 -11.40
N PRO A 127 3.12 17.00 -12.00
CA PRO A 127 4.02 18.05 -11.55
C PRO A 127 3.67 18.54 -10.14
N PRO A 128 4.66 18.99 -9.35
CA PRO A 128 4.43 19.54 -8.02
C PRO A 128 3.60 20.83 -8.09
N VAL A 129 2.80 21.04 -7.05
CA VAL A 129 1.91 22.19 -6.91
C VAL A 129 2.57 23.25 -6.03
N TRP A 130 2.59 24.47 -6.52
CA TRP A 130 3.21 25.62 -5.88
C TRP A 130 2.19 26.75 -5.73
N ASN A 131 2.12 27.33 -4.54
CA ASN A 131 1.27 28.48 -4.25
C ASN A 131 2.02 29.77 -4.61
N PHE A 132 1.44 30.62 -5.44
CA PHE A 132 2.01 31.91 -5.85
C PHE A 132 1.22 33.08 -5.27
N ASP A 133 1.94 34.05 -4.72
CA ASP A 133 1.41 35.32 -4.24
C ASP A 133 1.99 36.48 -5.07
N ALA A 134 1.19 36.94 -6.04
CA ALA A 134 1.53 38.09 -6.87
C ALA A 134 1.66 39.41 -6.08
N TRP A 135 1.01 39.53 -4.93
CA TRP A 135 0.96 40.77 -4.14
C TRP A 135 2.20 40.96 -3.27
N GLN A 136 2.92 39.87 -2.94
CA GLN A 136 4.10 39.92 -2.07
C GLN A 136 5.20 40.89 -2.57
N ILE A 137 5.34 41.07 -3.89
CA ILE A 137 6.30 42.00 -4.51
C ILE A 137 5.79 43.45 -4.51
N GLU A 138 4.48 43.64 -4.66
CA GLU A 138 3.88 44.97 -4.58
C GLU A 138 3.87 45.48 -3.13
N ASP A 139 3.63 44.62 -2.14
CA ASP A 139 3.77 44.94 -0.71
C ASP A 139 5.20 45.38 -0.35
N ALA A 140 6.22 44.71 -0.89
CA ALA A 140 7.62 45.11 -0.74
C ALA A 140 7.88 46.52 -1.33
N ALA A 141 7.32 46.80 -2.51
CA ALA A 141 7.39 48.10 -3.17
C ALA A 141 6.65 49.21 -2.40
N GLN A 142 5.46 48.93 -1.87
CA GLN A 142 4.68 49.87 -1.05
C GLN A 142 5.31 50.12 0.32
N THR A 143 5.86 49.08 0.95
CA THR A 143 6.64 49.20 2.20
C THR A 143 7.83 50.15 2.00
N PHE A 144 8.58 50.01 0.89
CA PHE A 144 9.66 50.93 0.57
C PHE A 144 9.18 52.38 0.42
N ARG A 145 8.09 52.62 -0.33
CA ARG A 145 7.48 53.95 -0.48
C ARG A 145 7.04 54.55 0.85
N ALA A 146 6.41 53.76 1.71
CA ALA A 146 5.98 54.20 3.04
C ALA A 146 7.18 54.60 3.92
N SER A 147 8.25 53.81 3.92
CA SER A 147 9.48 54.15 4.65
C SER A 147 10.17 55.42 4.14
N TRP A 148 10.17 55.66 2.82
CA TRP A 148 10.68 56.90 2.22
C TRP A 148 9.82 58.12 2.58
N ALA A 149 8.50 58.00 2.49
CA ALA A 149 7.56 59.08 2.81
C ALA A 149 7.62 59.48 4.30
N ALA A 150 7.68 58.48 5.20
CA ALA A 150 7.86 58.73 6.62
C ALA A 150 9.22 59.37 6.95
N LEU A 151 10.30 58.99 6.25
CA LEU A 151 11.60 59.67 6.39
C LEU A 151 11.52 61.13 5.93
N LYS A 152 10.85 61.41 4.81
CA LYS A 152 10.63 62.77 4.31
C LYS A 152 9.89 63.62 5.35
N GLN A 153 8.78 63.11 5.89
CA GLN A 153 7.99 63.79 6.92
C GLN A 153 8.81 64.10 8.19
N GLN A 154 9.67 63.17 8.63
CA GLN A 154 10.60 63.42 9.76
C GLN A 154 11.60 64.55 9.46
N SER A 155 12.07 64.68 8.22
CA SER A 155 12.98 65.75 7.81
C SER A 155 12.28 67.12 7.71
N GLU A 156 11.07 67.16 7.16
CA GLU A 156 10.27 68.38 7.02
C GLU A 156 9.80 68.92 8.38
N ALA A 157 9.40 68.04 9.30
CA ALA A 157 9.06 68.41 10.68
C ALA A 157 10.25 69.05 11.44
N ARG A 158 11.50 68.76 11.02
CA ARG A 158 12.72 69.37 11.57
C ARG A 158 13.04 70.71 10.90
N GLY A 159 12.78 70.85 9.60
CA GLY A 159 13.00 72.07 8.83
C GLY A 159 11.94 73.17 9.06
N GLY A 160 10.70 72.79 9.37
CA GLY A 160 9.58 73.70 9.67
C GLY A 160 9.56 74.27 11.09
N GLY A 161 10.64 74.13 11.86
CA GLY A 161 10.76 74.59 13.24
C GLY A 161 10.79 76.12 13.36
N ASN A 162 9.62 76.74 13.33
CA ASN A 162 9.45 78.19 13.36
C ASN A 162 10.09 78.82 14.61
N SER A 163 10.97 79.80 14.43
CA SER A 163 11.86 80.36 15.47
C SER A 163 11.19 81.26 16.51
N ASN A 164 9.85 81.33 16.55
CA ASN A 164 9.07 82.07 17.54
C ASN A 164 8.55 81.14 18.65
N GLN A 165 9.45 80.67 19.51
CA GLN A 165 9.09 80.05 20.79
C GLN A 165 9.80 80.74 21.96
N THR A 166 9.59 82.06 22.06
CA THR A 166 9.93 82.87 23.23
C THR A 166 8.98 82.54 24.38
N ASN A 167 9.21 81.44 25.10
CA ASN A 167 8.98 81.36 26.55
C ASN A 167 9.44 80.04 27.18
N GLY A 168 10.22 80.19 28.26
CA GLY A 168 10.00 79.45 29.51
C GLY A 168 10.27 77.95 29.56
N ASN A 169 11.45 77.59 30.10
CA ASN A 169 11.71 76.42 30.98
C ASN A 169 10.81 75.17 30.85
N ALA A 170 11.37 74.09 30.31
CA ALA A 170 11.58 72.87 31.12
C ALA A 170 12.55 71.90 30.41
N ASN A 171 13.39 71.22 31.20
CA ASN A 171 14.11 70.03 30.75
C ASN A 171 13.12 68.90 30.44
N SER A 172 12.75 68.75 29.18
CA SER A 172 12.13 67.53 28.67
C SER A 172 12.71 67.21 27.29
N GLN A 173 13.99 66.85 27.29
CA GLN A 173 14.57 65.80 26.44
C GLN A 173 13.94 65.68 25.05
N ARG A 174 13.93 66.80 24.29
CA ARG A 174 13.89 66.78 22.84
C ARG A 174 15.26 66.28 22.38
N GLU A 175 15.55 65.02 22.69
CA GLU A 175 16.66 64.30 22.10
C GLU A 175 16.64 64.57 20.61
N HIS A 176 17.82 64.90 20.07
CA HIS A 176 18.00 65.14 18.66
C HIS A 176 17.91 63.84 17.85
N ALA A 177 16.94 62.97 18.16
CA ALA A 177 16.65 61.71 17.49
C ALA A 177 16.82 61.92 15.99
N GLU A 178 17.91 61.38 15.46
CA GLU A 178 18.22 61.51 14.05
C GLU A 178 17.04 60.93 13.27
N PRO A 179 16.69 61.47 12.09
CA PRO A 179 15.67 60.83 11.28
C PRO A 179 16.14 59.39 11.01
N VAL A 180 15.35 58.41 11.44
CA VAL A 180 15.69 56.97 11.38
C VAL A 180 14.81 56.32 10.33
N TRP A 181 15.43 55.57 9.42
CA TRP A 181 14.71 54.79 8.41
C TRP A 181 13.72 53.83 9.10
N PRO A 182 12.41 53.89 8.79
CA PRO A 182 11.42 52.97 9.35
C PRO A 182 11.62 51.57 8.73
N GLY A 183 12.38 50.72 9.40
CA GLY A 183 12.69 49.38 8.92
C GLY A 183 13.63 48.63 9.85
N ALA A 184 13.54 47.30 9.84
CA ALA A 184 14.24 46.46 10.81
C ALA A 184 15.73 46.20 10.48
N VAL A 185 16.21 46.52 9.28
CA VAL A 185 17.48 45.98 8.74
C VAL A 185 18.35 47.09 8.12
N GLY A 186 19.68 46.93 8.26
CA GLY A 186 20.70 47.82 7.67
C GLY A 186 21.12 48.99 8.57
N ASP A 187 22.17 49.69 8.13
CA ASP A 187 22.66 50.90 8.79
C ASP A 187 21.68 52.05 8.54
N ARG A 188 20.64 52.13 9.38
CA ARG A 188 19.61 53.17 9.35
C ARG A 188 20.18 54.60 9.16
N PRO A 189 21.23 55.05 9.89
CA PRO A 189 21.80 56.38 9.69
C PRO A 189 22.63 56.53 8.40
N ALA A 190 23.06 55.45 7.75
CA ALA A 190 23.64 55.53 6.40
C ALA A 190 22.54 55.70 5.34
N ILE A 191 21.44 54.95 5.47
CA ILE A 191 20.26 55.06 4.60
C ILE A 191 19.68 56.47 4.65
N THR A 192 19.49 57.04 5.86
CA THR A 192 18.88 58.37 5.99
C THR A 192 19.76 59.49 5.45
N ARG A 193 21.10 59.40 5.62
CA ARG A 193 22.06 60.30 4.97
C ARG A 193 22.04 60.17 3.44
N ALA A 194 21.99 58.96 2.90
CA ALA A 194 21.93 58.72 1.46
C ALA A 194 20.66 59.33 0.84
N VAL A 195 19.49 59.09 1.43
CA VAL A 195 18.22 59.64 0.92
C VAL A 195 18.14 61.16 1.07
N ALA A 196 18.61 61.71 2.20
CA ALA A 196 18.63 63.16 2.41
C ALA A 196 19.59 63.89 1.46
N ALA A 197 20.73 63.28 1.10
CA ALA A 197 21.69 63.86 0.16
C ALA A 197 21.13 64.07 -1.25
N HIS A 198 20.14 63.25 -1.66
CA HIS A 198 19.43 63.36 -2.95
C HIS A 198 18.08 64.08 -2.84
N GLY A 199 17.83 64.82 -1.75
CA GLY A 199 16.72 65.75 -1.63
C GLY A 199 15.31 65.14 -1.72
N PHE A 200 15.16 63.84 -1.44
CA PHE A 200 13.92 63.08 -1.60
C PHE A 200 13.30 63.14 -3.00
N ASP A 201 14.13 63.10 -4.06
CA ASP A 201 13.64 63.10 -5.45
C ASP A 201 12.60 61.99 -5.71
N ALA A 202 11.51 62.38 -6.38
CA ALA A 202 10.43 61.48 -6.77
C ALA A 202 10.84 60.56 -7.94
N GLY A 203 11.70 61.03 -8.86
CA GLY A 203 12.21 60.21 -9.97
C GLY A 203 13.07 59.05 -9.48
N ALA A 204 13.92 59.30 -8.48
CA ALA A 204 14.69 58.29 -7.76
C ALA A 204 13.78 57.27 -7.05
N LEU A 205 12.76 57.72 -6.31
CA LEU A 205 11.82 56.82 -5.63
C LEU A 205 11.08 55.89 -6.61
N GLU A 206 10.57 56.42 -7.72
CA GLU A 206 9.92 55.61 -8.76
C GLU A 206 10.89 54.62 -9.41
N SER A 207 12.13 55.04 -9.67
CA SER A 207 13.17 54.17 -10.23
C SER A 207 13.56 53.03 -9.28
N LEU A 208 13.73 53.33 -7.99
CA LEU A 208 14.03 52.34 -6.93
C LEU A 208 12.86 51.37 -6.74
N THR A 209 11.62 51.86 -6.74
CA THR A 209 10.43 51.00 -6.70
C THR A 209 10.37 50.08 -7.93
N ARG A 210 10.63 50.62 -9.12
CA ARG A 210 10.63 49.82 -10.36
C ARG A 210 11.70 48.73 -10.31
N MET A 211 12.90 49.01 -9.81
CA MET A 211 13.93 47.99 -9.61
C MET A 211 13.52 46.87 -8.64
N ILE A 212 12.78 47.18 -7.55
CA ILE A 212 12.21 46.15 -6.66
C ILE A 212 11.25 45.23 -7.44
N ARG A 213 10.31 45.83 -8.21
CA ARG A 213 9.35 45.08 -9.03
C ARG A 213 10.02 44.26 -10.15
N GLU A 214 11.06 44.79 -10.79
CA GLU A 214 11.84 44.09 -11.82
C GLU A 214 12.66 42.93 -11.23
N ALA A 215 13.26 43.10 -10.05
CA ALA A 215 14.10 42.08 -9.43
C ALA A 215 13.28 40.96 -8.74
N GLY A 216 12.14 41.31 -8.15
CA GLY A 216 11.15 40.36 -7.64
C GLY A 216 10.19 39.81 -8.71
N GLY A 217 10.29 40.29 -9.95
CA GLY A 217 9.45 39.83 -11.06
C GLY A 217 9.75 38.39 -11.46
N GLY A 218 8.70 37.61 -11.69
CA GLY A 218 8.79 36.16 -11.93
C GLY A 218 8.46 35.35 -10.68
N TYR A 219 8.97 34.12 -10.63
CA TYR A 219 8.72 33.18 -9.53
C TYR A 219 9.98 33.08 -8.66
N VAL A 220 9.89 33.64 -7.45
CA VAL A 220 11.00 33.74 -6.48
C VAL A 220 10.71 32.80 -5.32
N TYR A 221 11.48 31.71 -5.22
CA TYR A 221 11.31 30.67 -4.20
C TYR A 221 12.41 30.71 -3.13
N ASP A 222 12.21 30.04 -1.99
CA ASP A 222 13.26 29.85 -0.99
C ASP A 222 14.22 28.73 -1.42
N GLU A 223 15.53 28.97 -1.34
CA GLU A 223 16.59 28.03 -1.72
C GLU A 223 16.47 26.65 -1.02
N ARG A 224 15.83 26.61 0.17
CA ARG A 224 15.51 25.36 0.88
C ARG A 224 14.53 24.45 0.14
N GLU A 225 13.73 25.01 -0.76
CA GLU A 225 12.72 24.29 -1.54
C GLU A 225 13.25 23.87 -2.93
N GLU A 226 14.52 24.16 -3.27
CA GLU A 226 15.13 23.84 -4.57
C GLU A 226 15.00 22.35 -4.95
N SER A 227 15.05 21.44 -3.97
CA SER A 227 14.88 20.00 -4.18
C SER A 227 13.49 19.58 -4.70
N HIS A 228 12.48 20.44 -4.61
CA HIS A 228 11.12 20.21 -5.10
C HIS A 228 10.87 20.84 -6.49
N VAL A 229 11.87 21.55 -7.04
CA VAL A 229 11.77 22.24 -8.32
C VAL A 229 11.88 21.23 -9.45
N SER A 230 10.86 21.23 -10.32
CA SER A 230 10.75 20.31 -11.46
C SER A 230 10.74 21.09 -12.79
N PRO A 231 11.01 20.44 -13.95
CA PRO A 231 10.98 21.10 -15.26
C PRO A 231 9.61 21.71 -15.62
N GLU A 232 8.55 21.10 -15.10
CA GLU A 232 7.17 21.58 -15.13
C GLU A 232 6.64 21.68 -13.70
N ILE A 233 5.93 22.76 -13.40
CA ILE A 233 5.28 23.01 -12.11
C ILE A 233 3.84 23.47 -12.33
N ARG A 234 2.94 23.12 -11.41
CA ARG A 234 1.59 23.68 -11.38
C ARG A 234 1.57 24.84 -10.39
N VAL A 235 1.44 26.05 -10.91
CA VAL A 235 1.33 27.26 -10.11
C VAL A 235 -0.15 27.54 -9.84
N VAL A 236 -0.50 27.82 -8.58
CA VAL A 236 -1.83 28.25 -8.14
C VAL A 236 -1.72 29.62 -7.49
N ASP A 237 -2.36 30.62 -8.07
CA ASP A 237 -2.47 31.94 -7.47
C ASP A 237 -3.38 31.88 -6.24
N VAL A 238 -2.85 32.27 -5.07
CA VAL A 238 -3.55 32.21 -3.78
C VAL A 238 -4.74 33.17 -3.72
N HIS A 239 -4.69 34.28 -4.45
CA HIS A 239 -5.72 35.34 -4.44
C HIS A 239 -6.79 35.12 -5.50
N SER A 240 -6.40 34.75 -6.73
CA SER A 240 -7.37 34.52 -7.82
C SER A 240 -7.87 33.08 -7.93
N GLY A 241 -7.19 32.11 -7.30
CA GLY A 241 -7.45 30.68 -7.48
C GLY A 241 -7.07 30.13 -8.86
N THR A 242 -6.47 30.96 -9.73
CA THR A 242 -6.09 30.58 -11.10
C THR A 242 -4.98 29.55 -11.06
N GLN A 243 -5.16 28.46 -11.80
CA GLN A 243 -4.15 27.41 -11.95
C GLN A 243 -3.51 27.49 -13.35
N ALA A 244 -2.17 27.47 -13.40
CA ALA A 244 -1.41 27.38 -14.63
C ALA A 244 -0.33 26.29 -14.50
N VAL A 245 -0.10 25.53 -15.58
CA VAL A 245 1.09 24.69 -15.69
C VAL A 245 2.16 25.52 -16.40
N VAL A 246 3.34 25.61 -15.81
CA VAL A 246 4.41 26.50 -16.28
C VAL A 246 5.74 25.75 -16.27
N SER A 247 6.56 25.95 -17.31
CA SER A 247 7.93 25.41 -17.33
C SER A 247 8.90 26.37 -16.66
N THR A 248 9.60 25.87 -15.64
CA THR A 248 10.59 26.63 -14.86
C THR A 248 11.69 27.24 -15.72
N SER A 249 12.03 26.60 -16.85
CA SER A 249 13.00 27.09 -17.84
C SER A 249 12.56 28.36 -18.58
N GLN A 250 11.26 28.56 -18.78
CA GLN A 250 10.71 29.69 -19.55
C GLN A 250 10.25 30.83 -18.64
N SER A 251 9.73 30.50 -17.45
CA SER A 251 9.09 31.45 -16.55
C SER A 251 9.98 31.85 -15.37
N GLN A 252 11.08 32.56 -15.64
CA GLN A 252 11.95 33.25 -14.65
C GLN A 252 11.89 32.69 -13.21
N PHE A 253 12.22 31.40 -13.05
CA PHE A 253 12.08 30.69 -11.78
C PHE A 253 13.43 30.72 -11.06
N ILE A 254 13.58 31.58 -10.05
CA ILE A 254 14.88 31.91 -9.44
C ILE A 254 14.84 31.84 -7.91
N PRO A 255 15.92 31.38 -7.24
CA PRO A 255 15.98 31.40 -5.79
C PRO A 255 16.08 32.84 -5.28
N LEU A 256 15.61 33.07 -4.06
CA LEU A 256 15.63 34.38 -3.40
C LEU A 256 17.02 35.03 -3.36
N ALA A 257 18.08 34.22 -3.23
CA ALA A 257 19.47 34.69 -3.30
C ALA A 257 19.80 35.32 -4.67
N ALA A 258 19.37 34.70 -5.78
CA ALA A 258 19.58 35.21 -7.13
C ALA A 258 18.73 36.46 -7.43
N ALA A 259 17.49 36.52 -6.91
CA ALA A 259 16.65 37.72 -7.01
C ALA A 259 17.29 38.92 -6.27
N ARG A 260 17.85 38.67 -5.07
CA ARG A 260 18.61 39.66 -4.29
C ARG A 260 19.89 40.09 -5.01
N GLU A 261 20.66 39.17 -5.58
CA GLU A 261 21.88 39.54 -6.30
C GLU A 261 21.58 40.33 -7.58
N ARG A 262 20.52 39.97 -8.31
CA ARG A 262 20.00 40.79 -9.43
C ARG A 262 19.69 42.21 -8.99
N LEU A 263 19.01 42.39 -7.85
CA LEU A 263 18.73 43.72 -7.30
C LEU A 263 20.01 44.47 -6.90
N ARG A 264 20.97 43.80 -6.25
CA ARG A 264 22.27 44.38 -5.87
C ARG A 264 23.03 44.88 -7.10
N GLY A 265 23.10 44.08 -8.16
CA GLY A 265 23.71 44.47 -9.44
C GLY A 265 23.08 45.74 -10.01
N ARG A 266 21.75 45.79 -10.09
CA ARG A 266 21.00 46.97 -10.59
C ARG A 266 21.22 48.23 -9.74
N ILE A 267 21.27 48.09 -8.41
CA ILE A 267 21.61 49.20 -7.51
C ILE A 267 23.07 49.66 -7.72
N SER A 268 23.99 48.73 -8.00
CA SER A 268 25.39 49.05 -8.28
C SER A 268 25.58 49.81 -9.60
N GLU A 269 24.69 49.65 -10.58
CA GLU A 269 24.71 50.36 -11.87
C GLU A 269 24.20 51.81 -11.80
N LEU A 270 23.61 52.25 -10.67
CA LEU A 270 22.98 53.56 -10.55
C LEU A 270 23.96 54.73 -10.71
N THR A 271 23.79 55.50 -11.78
CA THR A 271 24.52 56.75 -12.00
C THR A 271 24.04 57.84 -11.04
N GLY A 272 24.94 58.75 -10.64
CA GLY A 272 24.65 59.86 -9.71
C GLY A 272 24.83 59.55 -8.21
N TRP A 273 24.73 58.30 -7.79
CA TRP A 273 24.87 57.90 -6.37
C TRP A 273 26.30 57.52 -6.01
N LYS A 274 26.79 57.85 -4.80
CA LYS A 274 28.12 57.39 -4.33
C LYS A 274 28.09 55.92 -3.91
N LEU A 275 29.25 55.24 -3.89
CA LEU A 275 29.35 53.82 -3.54
C LEU A 275 28.69 53.48 -2.18
N ALA A 276 29.05 54.21 -1.12
CA ALA A 276 28.45 54.02 0.21
C ALA A 276 26.94 54.32 0.27
N GLU A 277 26.42 55.18 -0.63
CA GLU A 277 25.00 55.46 -0.73
C GLU A 277 24.25 54.29 -1.42
N ARG A 278 24.86 53.69 -2.45
CA ARG A 278 24.36 52.47 -3.13
C ARG A 278 24.33 51.28 -2.18
N GLU A 279 25.36 51.09 -1.36
CA GLU A 279 25.42 50.04 -0.34
C GLU A 279 24.35 50.22 0.74
N ALA A 280 24.15 51.46 1.22
CA ALA A 280 23.08 51.78 2.15
C ALA A 280 21.69 51.46 1.56
N LEU A 281 21.41 51.88 0.32
CA LEU A 281 20.15 51.55 -0.37
C LEU A 281 19.97 50.03 -0.53
N ALA A 282 21.02 49.29 -0.92
CA ALA A 282 20.96 47.83 -1.00
C ALA A 282 20.62 47.20 0.36
N SER A 283 21.19 47.70 1.46
CA SER A 283 20.87 47.22 2.82
C SER A 283 19.40 47.44 3.22
N ALA A 284 18.75 48.47 2.67
CA ALA A 284 17.33 48.75 2.88
C ALA A 284 16.40 47.92 1.98
N MET A 285 16.78 47.69 0.72
CA MET A 285 15.91 47.09 -0.31
C MET A 285 15.98 45.56 -0.35
N LEU A 286 17.17 44.97 -0.19
CA LEU A 286 17.36 43.50 -0.25
C LEU A 286 16.53 42.71 0.78
N PRO A 287 16.29 43.20 2.02
CA PRO A 287 15.45 42.50 3.00
C PRO A 287 13.95 42.59 2.72
N LEU A 288 13.50 43.54 1.88
CA LEU A 288 12.10 43.67 1.47
C LEU A 288 11.71 42.59 0.46
N LEU A 289 12.66 42.10 -0.34
CA LEU A 289 12.44 40.93 -1.19
C LEU A 289 12.25 39.68 -0.30
N ARG A 290 11.08 39.06 -0.46
CA ARG A 290 10.67 37.77 0.13
C ARG A 290 10.34 36.77 -0.98
N PRO A 291 10.33 35.45 -0.71
CA PRO A 291 9.77 34.48 -1.64
C PRO A 291 8.31 34.84 -1.96
N ASN A 292 7.95 34.77 -3.25
CA ASN A 292 6.58 34.99 -3.72
C ASN A 292 5.92 33.68 -4.19
N ILE A 293 6.65 32.57 -4.20
CA ILE A 293 6.13 31.24 -4.46
C ILE A 293 6.65 30.25 -3.41
N ALA A 294 5.81 29.30 -3.00
CA ALA A 294 6.15 28.27 -2.02
C ALA A 294 5.56 26.90 -2.41
N TYR A 295 6.30 25.82 -2.14
CA TYR A 295 5.86 24.46 -2.40
C TYR A 295 4.66 24.08 -1.52
N ASN A 296 3.61 23.51 -2.11
CA ASN A 296 2.41 23.06 -1.41
C ASN A 296 2.30 21.54 -1.46
N ASP A 297 2.85 20.89 -0.43
CA ASP A 297 2.88 19.42 -0.31
C ASP A 297 1.46 18.82 -0.27
N GLY A 298 0.56 19.42 0.51
CA GLY A 298 -0.83 18.97 0.62
C GLY A 298 -1.61 19.04 -0.71
N ALA A 299 -1.44 20.12 -1.47
CA ALA A 299 -2.04 20.24 -2.80
C ALA A 299 -1.35 19.33 -3.83
N THR A 300 -0.04 19.09 -3.69
CA THR A 300 0.72 18.16 -4.54
C THR A 300 0.22 16.73 -4.36
N GLU A 301 0.14 16.23 -3.12
CA GLU A 301 -0.37 14.88 -2.88
C GLU A 301 -1.86 14.74 -3.20
N ALA A 302 -2.68 15.78 -2.99
CA ALA A 302 -4.06 15.79 -3.46
C ALA A 302 -4.16 15.70 -4.99
N ALA A 303 -3.33 16.43 -5.74
CA ALA A 303 -3.26 16.35 -7.20
C ALA A 303 -2.76 14.98 -7.67
N ARG A 304 -1.79 14.37 -6.98
CA ARG A 304 -1.32 13.00 -7.24
C ARG A 304 -2.40 11.96 -7.01
N VAL A 305 -3.18 12.06 -5.92
CA VAL A 305 -4.31 11.15 -5.64
C VAL A 305 -5.39 11.30 -6.70
N ALA A 306 -5.78 12.53 -7.05
CA ALA A 306 -6.75 12.78 -8.12
C ALA A 306 -6.28 12.22 -9.48
N ALA A 307 -4.98 12.31 -9.80
CA ALA A 307 -4.40 11.70 -10.99
C ALA A 307 -4.56 10.17 -10.99
N VAL A 308 -4.24 9.52 -9.87
CA VAL A 308 -4.35 8.06 -9.67
C VAL A 308 -5.80 7.57 -9.77
N GLU A 309 -6.75 8.32 -9.22
CA GLU A 309 -8.18 8.00 -9.30
C GLU A 309 -8.75 8.19 -10.71
N ALA A 310 -8.23 9.15 -11.48
CA ALA A 310 -8.60 9.38 -12.87
C ALA A 310 -8.09 8.29 -13.85
N VAL A 311 -7.12 7.45 -13.46
CA VAL A 311 -6.61 6.38 -14.33
C VAL A 311 -7.68 5.29 -14.54
N PRO A 312 -8.13 5.03 -15.78
CA PRO A 312 -9.10 3.99 -16.05
C PRO A 312 -8.50 2.60 -15.79
N ARG A 313 -9.31 1.71 -15.20
CA ARG A 313 -8.95 0.30 -15.00
C ARG A 313 -8.70 -0.38 -16.35
N VAL A 314 -7.54 -1.00 -16.51
CA VAL A 314 -7.18 -1.75 -17.71
C VAL A 314 -7.85 -3.12 -17.65
N VAL A 315 -8.64 -3.44 -18.68
CA VAL A 315 -9.40 -4.69 -18.75
C VAL A 315 -8.75 -5.61 -19.78
N VAL A 316 -8.46 -6.84 -19.38
CA VAL A 316 -7.96 -7.91 -20.23
C VAL A 316 -9.13 -8.81 -20.60
N VAL A 317 -9.31 -9.00 -21.92
CA VAL A 317 -10.29 -9.92 -22.50
C VAL A 317 -9.53 -11.06 -23.14
N LEU A 318 -9.63 -12.25 -22.56
CA LEU A 318 -9.10 -13.50 -23.10
C LEU A 318 -10.23 -14.25 -23.79
N LYS A 319 -9.96 -14.82 -24.96
CA LYS A 319 -10.90 -15.67 -25.69
C LYS A 319 -10.64 -17.15 -25.44
N ARG A 320 -11.69 -17.96 -25.49
CA ARG A 320 -11.58 -19.42 -25.37
C ARG A 320 -10.63 -19.98 -26.42
N ASN A 321 -9.76 -20.90 -26.00
CA ASN A 321 -8.70 -21.52 -26.78
C ASN A 321 -7.62 -20.54 -27.30
N GLN A 322 -7.57 -19.30 -26.82
CA GLN A 322 -6.47 -18.38 -27.13
C GLN A 322 -5.18 -18.88 -26.47
N VAL A 323 -4.15 -19.07 -27.29
CA VAL A 323 -2.79 -19.38 -26.83
C VAL A 323 -2.16 -18.08 -26.31
N LEU A 324 -1.82 -18.05 -25.03
CA LEU A 324 -1.24 -16.89 -24.34
C LEU A 324 0.29 -16.93 -24.39
N ALA A 325 0.85 -18.14 -24.24
CA ALA A 325 2.27 -18.44 -24.43
C ALA A 325 2.45 -19.92 -24.80
N ARG A 326 3.50 -20.23 -25.55
CA ARG A 326 3.94 -21.59 -25.90
C ARG A 326 5.05 -22.04 -24.96
N GLU A 327 5.29 -23.35 -24.94
CA GLU A 327 6.45 -23.91 -24.24
C GLU A 327 7.74 -23.35 -24.86
N GLY A 328 8.64 -22.85 -24.01
CA GLY A 328 9.88 -22.17 -24.42
C GLY A 328 9.77 -20.65 -24.62
N ASP A 329 8.57 -20.06 -24.61
CA ASP A 329 8.42 -18.60 -24.68
C ASP A 329 8.88 -17.94 -23.37
N THR A 330 9.54 -16.78 -23.47
CA THR A 330 9.89 -15.95 -22.30
C THR A 330 8.67 -15.15 -21.82
N VAL A 331 8.41 -15.17 -20.52
CA VAL A 331 7.29 -14.46 -19.90
C VAL A 331 7.55 -12.95 -19.91
N THR A 332 6.68 -12.22 -20.62
CA THR A 332 6.72 -10.76 -20.74
C THR A 332 5.73 -10.08 -19.78
N ALA A 333 5.98 -8.83 -19.38
CA ALA A 333 5.09 -8.02 -18.55
C ALA A 333 3.57 -8.15 -18.88
N PRO A 334 3.09 -7.98 -20.14
CA PRO A 334 1.66 -8.08 -20.45
C PRO A 334 1.08 -9.49 -20.32
N MET A 335 1.89 -10.55 -20.41
CA MET A 335 1.42 -11.93 -20.19
C MET A 335 1.07 -12.19 -18.72
N LEU A 336 1.73 -11.50 -17.78
CA LEU A 336 1.51 -11.69 -16.35
C LEU A 336 0.09 -11.31 -15.89
N GLY A 337 -0.50 -10.26 -16.48
CA GLY A 337 -1.90 -9.89 -16.24
C GLY A 337 -2.88 -10.94 -16.76
N GLN A 338 -2.59 -11.52 -17.93
CA GLN A 338 -3.37 -12.60 -18.55
C GLN A 338 -3.29 -13.89 -17.71
N PHE A 339 -2.11 -14.24 -17.20
CA PHE A 339 -1.93 -15.38 -16.29
C PHE A 339 -2.60 -15.17 -14.93
N ALA A 340 -2.63 -13.94 -14.40
CA ALA A 340 -3.37 -13.61 -13.19
C ALA A 340 -4.90 -13.78 -13.39
N ALA A 341 -5.44 -13.29 -14.50
CA ALA A 341 -6.85 -13.48 -14.88
C ALA A 341 -7.23 -14.97 -15.00
N LEU A 342 -6.38 -15.77 -15.66
CA LEU A 342 -6.57 -17.21 -15.80
C LEU A 342 -6.55 -17.95 -14.45
N ARG A 343 -5.66 -17.53 -13.54
CA ARG A 343 -5.56 -18.08 -12.19
C ARG A 343 -6.84 -17.85 -11.40
N GLU A 344 -7.35 -16.62 -11.35
CA GLU A 344 -8.55 -16.27 -10.59
C GLU A 344 -9.79 -17.07 -11.06
N TYR A 345 -9.92 -17.23 -12.39
CA TYR A 345 -10.92 -18.11 -12.99
C TYR A 345 -10.77 -19.58 -12.52
N SER A 346 -9.53 -20.11 -12.53
CA SER A 346 -9.25 -21.51 -12.13
C SER A 346 -9.52 -21.81 -10.65
N HIS A 347 -9.36 -20.83 -9.75
CA HIS A 347 -9.70 -20.98 -8.34
C HIS A 347 -11.22 -21.04 -8.14
N THR A 348 -11.97 -20.27 -8.91
CA THR A 348 -13.44 -20.18 -8.84
C THR A 348 -14.13 -21.44 -9.38
N GLU A 349 -13.59 -22.08 -10.42
CA GLU A 349 -14.15 -23.31 -11.02
C GLU A 349 -13.86 -24.62 -10.25
N ARG A 350 -13.44 -24.57 -8.99
CA ARG A 350 -13.32 -25.76 -8.12
C ARG A 350 -14.69 -26.34 -7.74
N ARG A 351 -15.41 -26.94 -8.69
CA ARG A 351 -16.78 -27.47 -8.53
C ARG A 351 -16.84 -28.59 -7.46
N PRO A 352 -17.31 -28.32 -6.22
CA PRO A 352 -17.30 -29.34 -5.16
C PRO A 352 -18.25 -30.50 -5.44
N GLN A 353 -19.30 -30.23 -6.23
CA GLN A 353 -20.29 -31.21 -6.69
C GLN A 353 -19.66 -32.42 -7.41
N LEU A 354 -18.54 -32.23 -8.11
CA LEU A 354 -17.83 -33.33 -8.77
C LEU A 354 -17.14 -34.28 -7.78
N PHE A 355 -16.78 -33.81 -6.59
CA PHE A 355 -16.23 -34.66 -5.52
C PHE A 355 -17.36 -35.39 -4.78
N ILE A 356 -18.50 -34.72 -4.56
CA ILE A 356 -19.69 -35.35 -3.95
C ILE A 356 -20.23 -36.47 -4.85
N GLY A 357 -20.38 -36.22 -6.16
CA GLY A 357 -20.82 -37.23 -7.13
C GLY A 357 -19.85 -38.41 -7.23
N LEU A 358 -18.54 -38.15 -7.24
CA LEU A 358 -17.52 -39.20 -7.25
C LEU A 358 -17.51 -40.04 -5.97
N PHE A 359 -17.71 -39.40 -4.81
CA PHE A 359 -17.83 -40.08 -3.52
C PHE A 359 -19.05 -41.00 -3.48
N LEU A 360 -20.21 -40.52 -3.92
CA LEU A 360 -21.43 -41.33 -4.00
C LEU A 360 -21.26 -42.51 -4.98
N PHE A 361 -20.60 -42.30 -6.12
CA PHE A 361 -20.30 -43.37 -7.08
C PHE A 361 -19.34 -44.43 -6.51
N ALA A 362 -18.28 -44.01 -5.81
CA ALA A 362 -17.38 -44.92 -5.10
C ALA A 362 -18.13 -45.74 -4.03
N CYS A 363 -19.00 -45.09 -3.24
CA CYS A 363 -19.86 -45.79 -2.28
C CYS A 363 -20.78 -46.81 -2.97
N ALA A 364 -21.42 -46.45 -4.09
CA ALA A 364 -22.30 -47.36 -4.84
C ALA A 364 -21.56 -48.60 -5.37
N LEU A 365 -20.35 -48.43 -5.93
CA LEU A 365 -19.53 -49.55 -6.41
C LEU A 365 -19.12 -50.51 -5.28
N TYR A 366 -18.63 -49.97 -4.16
CA TYR A 366 -18.27 -50.81 -3.01
C TYR A 366 -19.49 -51.49 -2.37
N TRP A 367 -20.66 -50.83 -2.37
CA TRP A 367 -21.90 -51.43 -1.85
C TRP A 367 -22.36 -52.61 -2.70
N ALA A 368 -22.32 -52.47 -4.03
CA ALA A 368 -22.59 -53.55 -4.97
C ALA A 368 -21.61 -54.73 -4.79
N ALA A 369 -20.31 -54.44 -4.61
CA ALA A 369 -19.29 -55.46 -4.35
C ALA A 369 -19.54 -56.22 -3.04
N TRP A 370 -19.91 -55.53 -1.95
CA TRP A 370 -20.26 -56.18 -0.69
C TRP A 370 -21.49 -57.07 -0.84
N ARG A 371 -22.58 -56.55 -1.43
CA ARG A 371 -23.82 -57.31 -1.65
C ARG A 371 -23.59 -58.56 -2.51
N PHE A 372 -22.69 -58.47 -3.50
CA PHE A 372 -22.30 -59.60 -4.34
C PHE A 372 -21.53 -60.68 -3.57
N THR A 373 -20.65 -60.31 -2.63
CA THR A 373 -19.96 -61.30 -1.78
C THR A 373 -20.91 -62.01 -0.81
N GLU A 374 -21.93 -61.31 -0.29
CA GLU A 374 -22.94 -61.87 0.61
C GLU A 374 -23.89 -62.86 -0.09
N TYR A 375 -24.28 -62.58 -1.34
CA TYR A 375 -25.04 -63.55 -2.15
C TYR A 375 -24.25 -64.86 -2.40
N ARG A 376 -22.92 -64.77 -2.57
CA ARG A 376 -22.06 -65.93 -2.81
C ARG A 376 -21.76 -66.77 -1.56
N SER A 377 -21.82 -66.20 -0.35
CA SER A 377 -21.72 -67.00 0.89
C SER A 377 -23.00 -67.79 1.19
N THR A 378 -24.15 -67.34 0.67
CA THR A 378 -25.46 -67.99 0.91
C THR A 378 -25.74 -69.18 -0.02
N THR A 379 -24.94 -69.36 -1.08
CA THR A 379 -25.11 -70.42 -2.11
C THR A 379 -24.13 -71.59 -1.96
N ARG A 380 -23.46 -71.71 -0.80
CA ARG A 380 -22.41 -72.73 -0.56
C ARG A 380 -22.55 -73.50 0.76
N THR A 381 -23.76 -73.52 1.31
CA THR A 381 -24.25 -74.42 2.36
C THR A 381 -25.39 -75.25 1.79
#